data_AF-A0A0F0L0D5-F1
#
_entry.id   AF-A0A0F0L0D5-F1
#
_cell.length_a   1.000
_cell.length_b   1.000
_cell.length_c   1.000
_cell.angle_alpha   90.00
_cell.angle_beta   90.00
_cell.angle_gamma   90.00
#
_symmetry.space_group_name_H-M   'P 1'
#
loop_
_entity.id
_entity.type
_entity.pdbx_description
1 polymer ?
#
loop_
_entity_poly.entity_id
_entity_poly.type
_entity_poly.pdbx_seq_one_letter_code
_entity_poly.pdbx_strand_id
1 'polypeptide(L)'
;MSIENLNAFLERLPSASARPLPDSTWHERARERLTLGERAADRLRNGMGSWVFVGGFVLFMGTWWMLNSLRATTWDPYPFILLNLFLSMLAGLQGAILLIAAKRQDAITAALAQHDFDTNVAAKIDIEALLEINRRQLEMIAELQGIARALVPATADAPARNEPDGRQADPRALDPRAVATEVEAATATARAAESEAESRAEARAQEEIASQAGEQEGASRGRYAPDGP
;
A
#
# COMPACT_ATOMS: atom_id res chain seq x y z
N MET A 1 5.69 -19.37 -42.46
CA MET A 1 4.50 -18.58 -42.09
C MET A 1 4.98 -17.15 -41.94
N SER A 2 4.61 -16.30 -42.89
CA SER A 2 5.32 -15.07 -43.25
C SER A 2 5.21 -13.96 -42.19
N ILE A 3 6.23 -13.12 -42.07
CA ILE A 3 6.32 -11.94 -41.18
C ILE A 3 5.13 -10.98 -41.38
N GLU A 4 4.53 -11.04 -42.56
CA GLU A 4 3.31 -10.32 -42.96
C GLU A 4 2.08 -10.65 -42.09
N ASN A 5 1.97 -11.89 -41.61
CA ASN A 5 0.91 -12.32 -40.71
C ASN A 5 1.10 -11.78 -39.29
N LEU A 6 2.36 -11.54 -38.89
CA LEU A 6 2.69 -10.94 -37.61
C LEU A 6 2.29 -9.46 -37.59
N ASN A 7 2.51 -8.76 -38.70
CA ASN A 7 2.16 -7.34 -38.82
C ASN A 7 0.64 -7.14 -38.80
N ALA A 8 -0.11 -7.99 -39.51
CA ALA A 8 -1.58 -7.98 -39.48
C ALA A 8 -2.16 -8.33 -38.09
N PHE A 9 -1.46 -9.17 -37.32
CA PHE A 9 -1.84 -9.49 -35.94
C PHE A 9 -1.55 -8.33 -34.98
N LEU A 10 -0.41 -7.65 -35.14
CA LEU A 10 -0.04 -6.48 -34.34
C LEU A 10 -1.00 -5.29 -34.58
N GLU A 11 -1.47 -5.09 -35.81
CA GLU A 11 -2.49 -4.08 -36.13
C GLU A 11 -3.88 -4.43 -35.59
N ARG A 12 -4.16 -5.72 -35.31
CA ARG A 12 -5.43 -6.20 -34.76
C ARG A 12 -5.51 -6.05 -33.24
N LEU A 13 -4.39 -5.80 -32.56
CA LEU A 13 -4.41 -5.58 -31.12
C LEU A 13 -5.12 -4.25 -30.82
N PRO A 14 -6.20 -4.24 -30.02
CA PRO A 14 -6.74 -3.00 -29.50
C PRO A 14 -5.62 -2.32 -28.71
N SER A 15 -5.23 -1.12 -29.12
CA SER A 15 -4.15 -0.32 -28.53
C SER A 15 -4.40 -0.13 -27.03
N ALA A 16 -3.89 -1.05 -26.21
CA ALA A 16 -4.25 -1.19 -24.79
C ALA A 16 -3.73 -0.04 -23.89
N SER A 17 -3.15 1.02 -24.45
CA SER A 17 -2.56 2.11 -23.67
C SER A 17 -2.64 3.47 -24.35
N ALA A 18 -3.70 3.73 -25.12
CA ALA A 18 -3.97 5.06 -25.68
C ALA A 18 -5.13 5.78 -24.96
N ARG A 19 -5.37 5.50 -23.66
CA ARG A 19 -6.13 6.45 -22.85
C ARG A 19 -5.19 7.62 -22.55
N PRO A 20 -5.48 8.85 -23.03
CA PRO A 20 -4.72 10.01 -22.60
C PRO A 20 -4.76 10.06 -21.07
N LEU A 21 -3.59 9.97 -20.45
CA LEU A 21 -3.48 10.17 -19.02
C LEU A 21 -3.99 11.60 -18.75
N PRO A 22 -4.95 11.80 -17.84
CA PRO A 22 -5.45 13.13 -17.57
C PRO A 22 -4.30 14.04 -17.12
N ASP A 23 -4.14 15.19 -17.77
CA ASP A 23 -3.04 16.16 -17.55
C ASP A 23 -2.95 16.70 -16.11
N SER A 24 -3.93 16.42 -15.27
CA SER A 24 -3.93 16.76 -13.84
C SER A 24 -4.36 15.57 -13.01
N THR A 25 -3.57 15.25 -11.99
CA THR A 25 -3.97 14.27 -10.98
C THR A 25 -5.14 14.84 -10.17
N TRP A 26 -6.05 13.99 -9.70
CA TRP A 26 -7.19 14.44 -8.91
C TRP A 26 -6.77 15.24 -7.65
N HIS A 27 -5.56 14.97 -7.15
CA HIS A 27 -4.90 15.70 -6.06
C HIS A 27 -4.73 17.20 -6.38
N GLU A 28 -4.43 17.57 -7.62
CA GLU A 28 -4.22 18.96 -8.03
C GLU A 28 -5.56 19.72 -8.09
N ARG A 29 -6.58 19.11 -8.68
CA ARG A 29 -7.94 19.71 -8.75
C ARG A 29 -8.58 19.87 -7.37
N ALA A 30 -8.29 18.95 -6.44
CA ALA A 30 -8.74 19.06 -5.05
C ALA A 30 -8.02 20.15 -4.25
N ARG A 31 -6.81 20.57 -4.69
CA ARG A 31 -6.01 21.63 -4.07
C ARG A 31 -6.42 23.02 -4.58
N GLU A 32 -6.90 23.12 -5.81
CA GLU A 32 -7.34 24.40 -6.40
C GLU A 32 -8.68 24.92 -5.82
N ARG A 33 -9.46 24.06 -5.17
CA ARG A 33 -10.70 24.43 -4.45
C ARG A 33 -10.47 24.81 -2.99
N LEU A 34 -9.23 25.09 -2.58
CA LEU A 34 -8.94 25.54 -1.22
C LEU A 34 -9.34 27.00 -1.04
N THR A 35 -10.36 27.23 -0.22
CA THR A 35 -10.73 28.57 0.26
C THR A 35 -9.56 29.21 1.03
N LEU A 36 -9.50 30.54 1.08
CA LEU A 36 -8.45 31.27 1.80
C LEU A 36 -8.36 30.85 3.29
N GLY A 37 -9.51 30.47 3.89
CA GLY A 37 -9.58 29.92 5.24
C GLY A 37 -8.91 28.55 5.39
N GLU A 38 -9.09 27.65 4.43
CA GLU A 38 -8.46 26.32 4.45
C GLU A 38 -6.93 26.40 4.28
N ARG A 39 -6.42 27.33 3.44
CA ARG A 39 -4.97 27.59 3.33
C ARG A 39 -4.38 28.20 4.60
N ALA A 40 -5.16 28.98 5.36
CA ALA A 40 -4.74 29.53 6.64
C ALA A 40 -4.72 28.44 7.72
N ALA A 41 -5.77 27.61 7.78
CA ALA A 41 -5.87 26.47 8.68
C ALA A 41 -4.75 25.44 8.44
N ASP A 42 -4.44 25.10 7.19
CA ASP A 42 -3.36 24.17 6.85
C ASP A 42 -1.98 24.71 7.27
N ARG A 43 -1.73 26.02 7.13
CA ARG A 43 -0.49 26.64 7.63
C ARG A 43 -0.43 26.64 9.16
N LEU A 44 -1.55 26.95 9.82
CA LEU A 44 -1.62 26.93 11.28
C LEU A 44 -1.37 25.51 11.82
N ARG A 45 -2.01 24.50 11.21
CA ARG A 45 -1.83 23.08 11.54
C ARG A 45 -0.39 22.63 11.35
N ASN A 46 0.18 22.90 10.17
CA ASN A 46 1.54 22.47 9.86
C ASN A 46 2.60 23.22 10.70
N GLY A 47 2.30 24.44 11.14
CA GLY A 47 3.16 25.21 12.04
C GLY A 47 3.08 24.78 13.51
N MET A 48 1.89 24.43 14.00
CA MET A 48 1.66 24.05 15.41
C MET A 48 2.24 22.66 15.77
N GLY A 49 2.43 21.78 14.78
CA GLY A 49 3.06 20.46 14.96
C GLY A 49 4.60 20.45 14.93
N SER A 50 5.24 21.60 14.69
CA SER A 50 6.71 21.68 14.64
C SER A 50 7.31 21.80 16.03
N TRP A 51 8.37 21.03 16.30
CA TRP A 51 9.11 21.04 17.56
C TRP A 51 9.68 22.43 17.91
N VAL A 52 9.95 23.25 16.89
CA VAL A 52 10.43 24.65 17.03
C VAL A 52 9.34 25.56 17.58
N PHE A 53 8.07 25.34 17.22
CA PHE A 53 6.93 26.12 17.73
C PHE A 53 6.69 25.87 19.22
N VAL A 54 6.78 24.59 19.64
CA VAL A 54 6.69 24.20 21.05
C VAL A 54 7.79 24.89 21.87
N GLY A 55 9.03 24.89 21.40
CA GLY A 55 10.14 25.58 22.05
C GLY A 55 9.93 27.09 22.16
N GLY A 56 9.47 27.74 21.08
CA GLY A 56 9.15 29.17 21.09
C GLY A 56 8.01 29.53 22.04
N PHE A 57 6.99 28.67 22.14
CA PHE A 57 5.86 28.86 23.05
C PHE A 57 6.28 28.75 24.52
N VAL A 58 7.08 27.74 24.86
CA VAL A 58 7.63 27.59 26.23
C VAL A 58 8.53 28.77 26.59
N LEU A 59 9.36 29.24 25.64
CA LEU A 59 10.22 30.40 25.85
C LEU A 59 9.41 31.71 26.01
N PHE A 60 8.35 31.89 25.22
CA PHE A 60 7.42 33.01 25.37
C PHE A 60 6.73 32.98 26.74
N MET A 61 6.25 31.81 27.20
CA MET A 61 5.65 31.65 28.52
C MET A 61 6.64 31.95 29.65
N GLY A 62 7.88 31.44 29.55
CA GLY A 62 8.94 31.76 30.51
C GLY A 62 9.29 33.25 30.52
N THR A 63 9.37 33.88 29.35
CA THR A 63 9.64 35.32 29.18
C THR A 63 8.52 36.15 29.78
N TRP A 64 7.26 35.78 29.52
CA TRP A 64 6.08 36.46 30.06
C TRP A 64 5.99 36.35 31.59
N TRP A 65 6.24 35.16 32.13
CA TRP A 65 6.34 34.93 33.57
C TRP A 65 7.43 35.79 34.21
N MET A 66 8.61 35.86 33.58
CA MET A 66 9.75 36.64 34.06
C MET A 66 9.47 38.16 34.00
N LEU A 67 8.89 38.66 32.92
CA LEU A 67 8.45 40.05 32.76
C LEU A 67 7.43 40.46 33.82
N ASN A 68 6.47 39.58 34.14
CA ASN A 68 5.46 39.84 35.14
C ASN A 68 6.04 39.76 36.57
N SER A 69 7.01 38.86 36.81
CA SER A 69 7.71 38.77 38.10
C SER A 69 8.67 39.94 38.39
N LEU A 70 9.20 40.60 37.35
CA LEU A 70 10.14 41.72 37.47
C LEU A 70 9.44 43.09 37.64
N ARG A 71 8.16 43.18 37.31
CA ARG A 71 7.37 44.42 37.49
C ARG A 71 6.65 44.38 38.82
N ALA A 72 6.99 45.31 39.72
CA ALA A 72 6.38 45.44 41.05
C ALA A 72 4.89 45.83 41.03
N THR A 73 4.33 46.18 39.86
CA THR A 73 2.89 46.30 39.63
C THR A 73 2.39 45.00 39.02
N THR A 74 1.67 44.21 39.83
CA THR A 74 1.03 42.95 39.42
C THR A 74 -0.06 43.24 38.40
N TRP A 75 0.30 43.35 37.11
CA TRP A 75 -0.64 43.58 36.02
C TRP A 75 -1.55 42.37 35.76
N ASP A 76 -1.20 41.18 36.26
CA ASP A 76 -2.05 39.99 36.24
C ASP A 76 -1.77 39.11 37.49
N PRO A 77 -2.46 39.35 38.64
CA PRO A 77 -2.36 38.54 39.85
C PRO A 77 -2.96 37.14 39.69
N TYR A 78 -2.62 36.24 40.61
CA TYR A 78 -3.05 34.84 40.60
C TYR A 78 -4.59 34.67 40.48
N PRO A 79 -5.12 33.77 39.62
CA PRO A 79 -4.47 33.02 38.54
C PRO A 79 -4.57 33.80 37.22
N PHE A 80 -3.48 33.95 36.47
CA PHE A 80 -3.37 34.77 35.24
C PHE A 80 -4.60 34.67 34.32
N ILE A 81 -5.58 35.55 34.51
CA ILE A 81 -6.95 35.32 34.01
C ILE A 81 -6.98 35.52 32.50
N LEU A 82 -6.18 36.50 32.03
CA LEU A 82 -6.04 36.85 30.62
C LEU A 82 -5.26 35.78 29.86
N LEU A 83 -4.20 35.25 30.47
CA LEU A 83 -3.43 34.17 29.88
C LEU A 83 -4.29 32.91 29.74
N ASN A 84 -4.97 32.49 30.81
CA ASN A 84 -5.83 31.31 30.77
C ASN A 84 -7.01 31.46 29.79
N LEU A 85 -7.59 32.65 29.69
CA LEU A 85 -8.65 32.94 28.72
C LEU A 85 -8.13 32.81 27.29
N PHE A 86 -6.97 33.39 27.01
CA PHE A 86 -6.35 33.32 25.68
C PHE A 86 -5.96 31.87 25.32
N LEU A 87 -5.41 31.11 26.28
CA LEU A 87 -5.06 29.70 26.09
C LEU A 87 -6.28 28.83 25.82
N SER A 88 -7.38 29.07 26.55
CA SER A 88 -8.64 28.35 26.37
C SER A 88 -9.27 28.66 25.02
N MET A 89 -9.20 29.92 24.57
CA MET A 89 -9.63 30.32 23.23
C MET A 89 -8.76 29.66 22.15
N LEU A 90 -7.44 29.62 22.33
CA LEU A 90 -6.51 28.96 21.41
C LEU A 90 -6.81 27.46 21.30
N ALA A 91 -7.06 26.79 22.42
CA ALA A 91 -7.40 25.37 22.46
C ALA A 91 -8.73 25.08 21.75
N GLY A 92 -9.75 25.92 21.97
CA GLY A 92 -11.03 25.82 21.25
C GLY A 92 -10.88 26.02 19.75
N LEU A 93 -10.10 27.02 19.33
CA LEU A 93 -9.79 27.26 17.92
C LEU A 93 -9.01 26.09 17.30
N GLN A 94 -8.05 25.51 18.04
CA GLN A 94 -7.30 24.33 17.61
C GLN A 94 -8.22 23.13 17.38
N GLY A 95 -9.16 22.87 18.31
CA GLY A 95 -10.16 21.80 18.16
C GLY A 95 -11.07 22.00 16.95
N ALA A 96 -11.52 23.23 16.70
CA ALA A 96 -12.36 23.55 15.54
C ALA A 96 -11.60 23.36 14.21
N ILE A 97 -10.34 23.80 14.14
CA ILE A 97 -9.49 23.60 12.96
C ILE A 97 -9.24 22.11 12.72
N LEU A 98 -8.98 21.34 13.78
CA LEU A 98 -8.81 19.89 13.69
C LEU A 98 -10.08 19.21 13.15
N LEU A 99 -11.25 19.60 13.63
CA LEU A 99 -12.53 19.04 13.19
C LEU A 99 -12.82 19.35 11.71
N ILE A 100 -12.52 20.56 11.25
CA ILE A 100 -12.65 20.96 9.85
C ILE A 100 -11.68 20.16 8.98
N ALA A 101 -10.42 20.03 9.42
CA ALA A 101 -9.40 19.27 8.72
C ALA A 101 -9.76 17.77 8.62
N ALA A 102 -10.26 17.18 9.71
CA ALA A 102 -10.72 15.80 9.76
C ALA A 102 -11.89 15.55 8.79
N LYS A 103 -12.94 16.39 8.83
CA LYS A 103 -14.09 16.28 7.91
C LYS A 103 -13.68 16.30 6.44
N ARG A 104 -12.70 17.14 6.10
CA ARG A 104 -12.16 17.21 4.73
C ARG A 104 -11.38 15.95 4.36
N GLN A 105 -10.53 15.46 5.27
CA GLN A 105 -9.74 14.25 5.03
C GLN A 105 -10.62 13.01 4.88
N ASP A 106 -11.70 12.91 5.65
CA ASP A 106 -12.67 11.82 5.56
C ASP A 106 -13.38 11.81 4.20
N ALA A 107 -13.78 12.99 3.70
CA ALA A 107 -14.42 13.11 2.39
C ALA A 107 -13.48 12.69 1.24
N ILE A 108 -12.20 13.07 1.32
CA ILE A 108 -11.18 12.65 0.35
C ILE A 108 -10.95 11.14 0.42
N THR A 109 -10.84 10.59 1.62
CA THR A 109 -10.61 9.16 1.86
C THR A 109 -11.79 8.32 1.35
N ALA A 110 -13.03 8.78 1.56
CA ALA A 110 -14.22 8.12 1.03
C ALA A 110 -14.26 8.12 -0.51
N ALA A 111 -13.92 9.25 -1.14
CA ALA A 111 -13.86 9.34 -2.60
C ALA A 111 -12.76 8.43 -3.20
N LEU A 112 -11.59 8.36 -2.54
CA LEU A 112 -10.52 7.44 -2.88
C LEU A 112 -10.96 5.98 -2.79
N ALA A 113 -11.59 5.60 -1.66
CA ALA A 113 -12.07 4.24 -1.45
C ALA A 113 -13.07 3.80 -2.54
N GLN A 114 -13.95 4.70 -2.99
CA GLN A 114 -14.87 4.42 -4.09
C GLN A 114 -14.13 4.20 -5.41
N HIS A 115 -13.16 5.05 -5.72
CA HIS A 115 -12.37 4.91 -6.95
C HIS A 115 -11.52 3.63 -6.96
N ASP A 116 -10.92 3.28 -5.82
CA ASP A 116 -10.15 2.05 -5.66
C ASP A 116 -11.06 0.82 -5.81
N PHE A 117 -12.28 0.88 -5.28
CA PHE A 117 -13.29 -0.17 -5.47
C PHE A 117 -13.63 -0.34 -6.95
N ASP A 118 -13.95 0.74 -7.66
CA ASP A 118 -14.31 0.70 -9.09
C ASP A 118 -13.15 0.15 -9.94
N THR A 119 -11.92 0.58 -9.65
CA THR A 119 -10.70 0.09 -10.32
C THR A 119 -10.49 -1.39 -10.07
N ASN A 120 -10.67 -1.85 -8.82
CA ASN A 120 -10.51 -3.25 -8.45
C ASN A 120 -11.58 -4.14 -9.12
N VAL A 121 -12.82 -3.66 -9.23
CA VAL A 121 -13.89 -4.37 -9.97
C VAL A 121 -13.53 -4.48 -11.45
N ALA A 122 -13.06 -3.40 -12.08
CA ALA A 122 -12.60 -3.44 -13.47
C ALA A 122 -11.44 -4.43 -13.65
N ALA A 123 -10.44 -4.41 -12.76
CA ALA A 123 -9.32 -5.34 -12.79
C ALA A 123 -9.77 -6.81 -12.65
N LYS A 124 -10.78 -7.10 -11.82
CA LYS A 124 -11.36 -8.45 -11.71
C LYS A 124 -11.95 -8.91 -13.04
N ILE A 125 -12.70 -8.05 -13.73
CA ILE A 125 -13.29 -8.37 -15.04
C ILE A 125 -12.19 -8.68 -16.07
N ASP A 126 -11.13 -7.87 -16.09
CA ASP A 126 -10.01 -8.07 -17.00
C ASP A 126 -9.28 -9.40 -16.70
N ILE A 127 -9.07 -9.73 -15.43
CA ILE A 127 -8.48 -11.01 -15.00
C ILE A 127 -9.36 -12.19 -15.41
N GLU A 128 -10.67 -12.11 -15.21
CA GLU A 128 -11.61 -13.15 -15.63
C GLU A 128 -11.57 -13.36 -17.15
N ALA A 129 -11.51 -12.28 -17.93
CA ALA A 129 -11.36 -12.35 -19.37
C ALA A 129 -10.03 -12.99 -19.79
N LEU A 130 -8.92 -12.65 -19.12
CA LEU A 130 -7.61 -13.25 -19.34
C LEU A 130 -7.61 -14.75 -19.03
N LEU A 131 -8.23 -15.17 -17.92
CA LEU A 131 -8.36 -16.57 -17.54
C LEU A 131 -9.18 -17.36 -18.55
N GLU A 132 -10.26 -16.78 -19.08
CA GLU A 132 -11.08 -17.40 -20.11
C GLU A 132 -10.30 -17.58 -21.43
N ILE A 133 -9.53 -16.57 -21.84
CA ILE A 133 -8.65 -16.68 -23.02
C ILE A 133 -7.61 -17.79 -22.79
N ASN A 134 -6.99 -17.85 -21.62
CA ASN A 134 -6.00 -18.86 -21.30
C ASN A 134 -6.60 -20.28 -21.32
N ARG A 135 -7.82 -20.46 -20.78
CA ARG A 135 -8.56 -21.72 -20.82
C ARG A 135 -8.81 -22.19 -22.25
N ARG A 136 -9.26 -21.28 -23.14
CA ARG A 136 -9.45 -21.60 -24.57
C ARG A 136 -8.13 -21.94 -25.27
N GLN A 137 -7.04 -21.25 -24.93
CA GLN A 137 -5.72 -21.57 -25.48
C GLN A 137 -5.27 -22.99 -25.08
N LEU A 138 -5.49 -23.38 -23.83
CA LEU A 138 -5.20 -24.74 -23.34
C LEU A 138 -6.02 -25.79 -24.09
N GLU A 139 -7.31 -25.54 -24.33
CA GLU A 139 -8.17 -26.44 -25.11
C GLU A 139 -7.67 -26.60 -26.55
N MET A 140 -7.35 -25.51 -27.24
CA MET A 140 -6.80 -25.57 -28.60
C MET A 140 -5.46 -26.33 -28.66
N ILE A 141 -4.59 -26.15 -27.67
CA ILE A 141 -3.32 -26.89 -27.59
C ILE A 141 -3.60 -28.39 -27.40
N ALA A 142 -4.56 -28.75 -26.55
CA ALA A 142 -4.94 -30.15 -26.34
C ALA A 142 -5.50 -30.79 -27.62
N GLU A 143 -6.33 -30.07 -28.38
CA GLU A 143 -6.82 -30.52 -29.69
C GLU A 143 -5.68 -30.72 -30.69
N LEU A 144 -4.77 -29.75 -30.81
CA LEU A 144 -3.60 -29.84 -31.69
C LEU A 144 -2.70 -31.02 -31.32
N GLN A 145 -2.48 -31.28 -30.02
CA GLN A 145 -1.75 -32.45 -29.55
C GLN A 145 -2.48 -33.76 -29.92
N GLY A 146 -3.81 -33.78 -29.81
CA GLY A 146 -4.65 -34.90 -30.24
C GLY A 146 -4.51 -35.20 -31.73
N ILE A 147 -4.60 -34.16 -32.58
CA ILE A 147 -4.43 -34.27 -34.04
C ILE A 147 -3.02 -34.73 -34.38
N ALA A 148 -1.99 -34.14 -33.76
CA ALA A 148 -0.60 -34.54 -33.98
C ALA A 148 -0.40 -36.02 -33.61
N ARG A 149 -1.03 -36.51 -32.53
CA ARG A 149 -0.96 -37.92 -32.12
C ARG A 149 -1.72 -38.84 -33.07
N ALA A 150 -2.85 -38.38 -33.61
CA ALA A 150 -3.63 -39.11 -34.61
C ALA A 150 -3.00 -39.12 -36.02
N LEU A 151 -2.05 -38.23 -36.29
CA LEU A 151 -1.20 -38.26 -37.50
C LEU A 151 0.09 -39.07 -37.32
N VAL A 152 0.41 -39.49 -36.09
CA VAL A 152 1.52 -40.40 -35.74
C VAL A 152 1.22 -41.93 -35.83
N PRO A 153 0.09 -42.45 -36.34
CA PRO A 153 -0.06 -43.88 -36.60
C PRO A 153 0.32 -44.19 -38.06
N ALA A 154 1.58 -44.59 -38.31
CA ALA A 154 1.98 -45.43 -39.46
C ALA A 154 3.51 -45.60 -39.64
N THR A 155 4.37 -44.87 -38.91
CA THR A 155 5.83 -44.96 -39.11
C THR A 155 6.60 -45.62 -37.98
N ALA A 156 5.91 -46.07 -36.92
CA ALA A 156 6.53 -46.74 -35.78
C ALA A 156 6.51 -48.29 -35.88
N ASP A 157 6.16 -48.85 -37.04
CA ASP A 157 6.25 -50.29 -37.30
C ASP A 157 7.46 -50.58 -38.21
N ALA A 158 8.65 -50.56 -37.61
CA ALA A 158 9.85 -51.16 -38.19
C ALA A 158 10.43 -52.12 -37.15
N PRO A 159 10.61 -53.41 -37.48
CA PRO A 159 10.87 -54.44 -36.49
C PRO A 159 12.35 -54.39 -36.07
N ALA A 160 12.62 -53.89 -34.87
CA ALA A 160 13.94 -53.99 -34.26
C ALA A 160 13.94 -55.06 -33.16
N ARG A 161 14.67 -56.12 -33.50
CA ARG A 161 15.12 -57.27 -32.73
C ARG A 161 15.43 -56.97 -31.26
N ASN A 162 15.10 -57.97 -30.42
CA ASN A 162 15.37 -58.07 -28.99
C ASN A 162 16.78 -57.63 -28.59
N GLU A 163 16.89 -56.71 -27.61
CA GLU A 163 17.93 -56.71 -26.58
C GLU A 163 17.42 -56.01 -25.31
N PRO A 164 17.82 -56.45 -24.09
CA PRO A 164 17.14 -56.09 -22.85
C PRO A 164 17.84 -54.96 -22.07
N ASP A 165 17.02 -54.22 -21.32
CA ASP A 165 17.32 -53.42 -20.13
C ASP A 165 18.18 -52.14 -20.26
N GLY A 166 17.70 -51.08 -19.59
CA GLY A 166 18.41 -49.80 -19.46
C GLY A 166 17.51 -48.55 -19.54
N ARG A 167 16.73 -48.29 -18.49
CA ARG A 167 16.17 -46.97 -18.11
C ARG A 167 15.79 -46.02 -19.28
N GLN A 168 14.60 -46.21 -19.84
CA GLN A 168 13.96 -45.21 -20.68
C GLN A 168 12.70 -44.73 -19.96
N ALA A 169 12.77 -43.54 -19.37
CA ALA A 169 11.63 -42.87 -18.76
C ALA A 169 10.62 -42.53 -19.85
N ASP A 170 9.43 -43.14 -19.79
CA ASP A 170 8.32 -42.88 -20.71
C ASP A 170 7.78 -41.46 -20.49
N PRO A 171 7.86 -40.53 -21.47
CA PRO A 171 7.28 -39.19 -21.35
C PRO A 171 5.75 -39.20 -21.41
N ARG A 172 5.11 -40.35 -21.61
CA ARG A 172 3.67 -40.49 -21.87
C ARG A 172 2.85 -40.95 -20.68
N ALA A 173 3.48 -41.13 -19.52
CA ALA A 173 2.80 -41.45 -18.26
C ALA A 173 2.75 -40.22 -17.34
N LEU A 174 2.13 -39.12 -17.79
CA LEU A 174 1.68 -38.09 -16.85
C LEU A 174 0.42 -38.63 -16.16
N ASP A 175 0.63 -39.38 -15.08
CA ASP A 175 -0.45 -39.86 -14.21
C ASP A 175 -1.24 -38.63 -13.70
N PRO A 176 -2.55 -38.52 -13.99
CA PRO A 176 -3.38 -37.42 -13.51
C PRO A 176 -3.29 -37.22 -11.99
N ARG A 177 -3.01 -38.30 -11.24
CA ARG A 177 -2.81 -38.24 -9.80
C ARG A 177 -1.47 -37.61 -9.41
N ALA A 178 -0.42 -37.84 -10.19
CA ALA A 178 0.89 -37.23 -9.98
C ALA A 178 0.83 -35.71 -10.23
N VAL A 179 0.12 -35.29 -11.28
CA VAL A 179 -0.09 -33.86 -11.56
C VAL A 179 -0.95 -33.20 -10.48
N ALA A 180 -2.00 -33.87 -10.01
CA ALA A 180 -2.83 -33.36 -8.92
C ALA A 180 -2.04 -33.20 -7.59
N THR A 181 -1.14 -34.16 -7.29
CA THR A 181 -0.28 -34.06 -6.09
C THR A 181 0.77 -32.96 -6.23
N GLU A 182 1.30 -32.73 -7.44
CA GLU A 182 2.25 -31.66 -7.70
C GLU A 182 1.60 -30.27 -7.61
N VAL A 183 0.37 -30.13 -8.11
CA VAL A 183 -0.43 -28.90 -7.96
C VAL A 183 -0.83 -28.66 -6.50
N GLU A 184 -1.20 -29.70 -5.75
CA GLU A 184 -1.51 -29.59 -4.33
C GLU A 184 -0.26 -29.20 -3.51
N ALA A 185 0.89 -29.80 -3.82
CA ALA A 185 2.17 -29.44 -3.22
C ALA A 185 2.60 -28.00 -3.56
N ALA A 186 2.43 -27.57 -4.81
CA ALA A 186 2.71 -26.20 -5.23
C ALA A 186 1.79 -25.18 -4.53
N THR A 187 0.50 -25.52 -4.39
CA THR A 187 -0.48 -24.67 -3.69
C THR A 187 -0.21 -24.60 -2.19
N ALA A 188 0.21 -25.71 -1.57
CA ALA A 188 0.63 -25.74 -0.17
C ALA A 188 1.88 -24.89 0.07
N THR A 189 2.85 -24.95 -0.85
CA THR A 189 4.07 -24.15 -0.79
C THR A 189 3.78 -22.65 -0.94
N ALA A 190 2.85 -22.28 -1.81
CA ALA A 190 2.42 -20.88 -1.98
C ALA A 190 1.75 -20.33 -0.71
N ARG A 191 0.84 -21.09 -0.07
CA ARG A 191 0.21 -20.65 1.20
C ARG A 191 1.20 -20.56 2.35
N ALA A 192 2.19 -21.44 2.41
CA ALA A 192 3.24 -21.39 3.43
C ALA A 192 4.13 -20.14 3.25
N ALA A 193 4.44 -19.76 2.01
CA ALA A 193 5.18 -18.53 1.73
C ALA A 193 4.37 -17.26 2.08
N GLU A 194 3.06 -17.28 1.85
CA GLU A 194 2.16 -16.17 2.19
C GLU A 194 2.04 -15.96 3.71
N SER A 195 1.87 -17.04 4.48
CA SER A 195 1.81 -16.95 5.96
C SER A 195 3.16 -16.55 6.58
N GLU A 196 4.27 -16.96 5.98
CA GLU A 196 5.61 -16.51 6.41
C GLU A 196 5.83 -15.02 6.10
N ALA A 197 5.29 -14.52 4.98
CA ALA A 197 5.34 -13.11 4.64
C ALA A 197 4.47 -12.26 5.59
N GLU A 198 3.25 -12.71 5.92
CA GLU A 198 2.39 -12.04 6.91
C GLU A 198 3.03 -11.99 8.30
N SER A 199 3.53 -13.12 8.80
CA SER A 199 4.19 -13.16 10.12
C SER A 199 5.45 -12.31 10.18
N ARG A 200 6.24 -12.23 9.11
CA ARG A 200 7.39 -11.31 9.02
C ARG A 200 6.96 -9.85 8.97
N ALA A 201 5.84 -9.53 8.32
CA ALA A 201 5.29 -8.18 8.30
C ALA A 201 4.78 -7.77 9.69
N GLU A 202 4.06 -8.66 10.38
CA GLU A 202 3.60 -8.44 11.76
C GLU A 202 4.78 -8.29 12.75
N ALA A 203 5.82 -9.13 12.62
CA ALA A 203 7.01 -9.03 13.45
C ALA A 203 7.73 -7.68 13.28
N ARG A 204 7.85 -7.19 12.03
CA ARG A 204 8.42 -5.86 11.76
C ARG A 204 7.55 -4.73 12.32
N ALA A 205 6.23 -4.83 12.21
CA ALA A 205 5.32 -3.85 12.79
C ALA A 205 5.42 -3.82 14.32
N GLN A 206 5.53 -4.99 14.98
CA GLN A 206 5.75 -5.07 16.43
C GLN A 206 7.12 -4.53 16.85
N GLU A 207 8.17 -4.78 16.07
CA GLU A 207 9.51 -4.26 16.32
C GLU A 207 9.55 -2.73 16.18
N GLU A 208 8.88 -2.17 15.18
CA GLU A 208 8.73 -0.72 15.03
C GLU A 208 7.96 -0.11 16.22
N ILE A 209 6.85 -0.73 16.66
CA ILE A 209 6.09 -0.27 17.84
C ILE A 209 6.95 -0.36 19.11
N ALA A 210 7.71 -1.44 19.29
CA ALA A 210 8.59 -1.63 20.44
C ALA A 210 9.77 -0.64 20.43
N SER A 211 10.33 -0.32 19.26
CA SER A 211 11.38 0.69 19.10
C SER A 211 10.88 2.10 19.47
N GLN A 212 9.67 2.45 19.03
CA GLN A 212 9.03 3.73 19.38
C GLN A 212 8.69 3.81 20.87
N ALA A 213 8.26 2.70 21.48
CA ALA A 213 8.01 2.64 22.93
C ALA A 213 9.32 2.75 23.74
N GLY A 214 10.39 2.09 23.29
CA GLY A 214 11.72 2.15 23.91
C GLY A 214 12.37 3.53 23.82
N GLU A 215 12.20 4.25 22.71
CA GLU A 215 12.64 5.64 22.59
C GLU A 215 11.90 6.58 23.55
N GLN A 216 10.59 6.35 23.80
CA GLN A 216 9.84 7.13 24.79
C GLN A 216 10.21 6.80 26.24
N GLU A 217 10.53 5.54 26.55
CA GLU A 217 10.94 5.12 27.89
C GLU A 217 12.40 5.54 28.20
N GLY A 218 13.30 5.47 27.22
CA GLY A 218 14.68 5.98 27.33
C GLY A 218 14.76 7.50 27.53
N ALA A 219 13.91 8.25 26.82
CA ALA A 219 13.77 9.70 27.00
C ALA A 219 13.18 10.12 28.37
N SER A 220 12.53 9.17 29.07
CA SER A 220 11.96 9.37 30.41
C SER A 220 12.94 8.94 31.51
N ARG A 221 13.71 7.86 31.34
CA ARG A 221 14.72 7.39 32.31
C ARG A 221 16.00 8.25 32.37
N GLY A 222 16.40 8.87 31.26
CA GLY A 222 17.57 9.77 31.24
C GLY A 222 17.42 11.05 32.07
N ARG A 223 16.22 11.31 32.63
CA ARG A 223 15.91 12.49 33.44
C ARG A 223 15.86 12.23 34.95
N TYR A 224 16.13 11.00 35.38
CA TYR A 224 16.15 10.63 36.80
C TYR A 224 17.41 9.80 37.11
N ALA A 225 18.58 10.38 36.85
CA ALA A 225 19.80 9.94 37.53
C ALA A 225 19.82 10.67 38.89
N PRO A 226 19.61 9.99 40.03
CA PRO A 226 19.82 10.61 41.32
C PRO A 226 21.34 10.76 41.52
N ASP A 227 21.81 11.99 41.59
CA ASP A 227 23.13 12.29 42.14
C ASP A 227 23.16 11.75 43.58
N GLY A 228 23.87 10.62 43.74
CA GLY A 228 24.15 9.98 45.02
C GLY A 228 25.30 10.68 45.76
N PRO A 229 25.44 10.39 47.06
CA PRO A 229 25.83 11.33 48.13
C PRO A 229 27.26 11.87 48.09
#